data_AF-A0A947CRK8-F1
#
_entry.id   AF-A0A947CRK8-F1
#
_cell.length_a   1.000
_cell.length_b   1.000
_cell.length_c   1.000
_cell.angle_alpha   90.00
_cell.angle_beta   90.00
_cell.angle_gamma   90.00
#
_symmetry.space_group_name_H-M   'P 1'
#
loop_
_entity.id
_entity.type
_entity.pdbx_description
1 polymer ?
#
loop_
_entity_poly.entity_id
_entity_poly.type
_entity_poly.pdbx_seq_one_letter_code
_entity_poly.pdbx_strand_id
1 'polypeptide(L)'
;MTLVVPAVLGGLAIVVMALVSMAASRRQREASSEPAYMPAILVHAINDDRCTGCDACVAVCPTNVLDLVDNKSRVLRFQDCIQCEACMWACPTEALVMFKEGTDPPPLTMPELDEFYQTAVPGQYLIGEVAGKPLVKNAANLGRAVVEHMLAGGLRSSGNYGNMVDVAIVGSGPGGLSAALTCIERGLSYVVLEKEQIIASTIARYPKGKLVMAEPYDSRNLSLLPVFDSSKEELLPIWTELIDRTGLAINLGEAVEEVQHLGEGFGIRTTVGQYQAQRVVLATGTRGKPRTLGVSGENLPKVCSLLEDPDEHRGRAVLVVGGGDSALEATIALADAGAKVILSYRGRSFARAQPKLKNTVEGYDQQRRIKIKYQSVVTEFDDATVTLQMADGSLKKYPNEAAFVLIGSEPPVKWLRKVGVNFVQRPHSYALPKSDDLVSRLIGNRSRDCPETAAHAAALVQGREVPIESKTGGGRKSGRKWLRSATSLFTTKGRKLDKPMPLGEFARSNRLHTGTGRRDQLPASERTRVLRMLRDEGARLADEESSVELSTFRPPTGQVEWADDARQY
;
A
#
# COMPACT_ATOMS: atom_id res chain seq x y z
N MET A 1 -44.15 86.62 27.95
CA MET A 1 -43.54 85.71 26.94
C MET A 1 -42.53 84.73 27.60
N THR A 2 -42.81 84.22 28.81
CA THR A 2 -41.81 83.58 29.69
C THR A 2 -42.13 82.11 30.03
N LEU A 3 -43.01 81.44 29.28
CA LEU A 3 -43.36 80.02 29.51
C LEU A 3 -43.25 79.12 28.26
N VAL A 4 -42.93 79.67 27.08
CA VAL A 4 -42.87 78.88 25.83
C VAL A 4 -41.50 78.20 25.65
N VAL A 5 -40.42 78.78 26.17
CA VAL A 5 -39.05 78.29 25.97
C VAL A 5 -38.74 76.95 26.70
N PRO A 6 -39.18 76.71 27.95
CA PRO A 6 -38.86 75.46 28.66
C PRO A 6 -39.56 74.23 28.07
N ALA A 7 -40.79 74.39 27.57
CA ALA A 7 -41.58 73.30 27.00
C ALA A 7 -41.01 72.80 25.65
N VAL A 8 -40.52 73.72 24.82
CA VAL A 8 -39.90 73.38 23.53
C VAL A 8 -38.57 72.66 23.74
N LEU A 9 -37.76 73.08 24.72
CA LEU A 9 -36.50 72.41 25.05
C LEU A 9 -36.72 71.02 25.66
N GLY A 10 -37.73 70.84 26.52
CA GLY A 10 -38.09 69.54 27.08
C GLY A 10 -38.59 68.56 26.01
N GLY A 11 -39.43 69.03 25.07
CA GLY A 11 -39.92 68.22 23.96
C GLY A 11 -38.80 67.78 23.01
N LEU A 12 -37.85 68.68 22.70
CA LEU A 12 -36.70 68.37 21.86
C LEU A 12 -35.79 67.32 22.49
N ALA A 13 -35.56 67.39 23.80
CA ALA A 13 -34.72 66.42 24.53
C ALA A 13 -35.33 65.00 24.52
N ILE A 14 -36.65 64.88 24.65
CA ILE A 14 -37.36 63.59 24.61
C ILE A 14 -37.26 62.97 23.21
N VAL A 15 -37.44 63.77 22.15
CA VAL A 15 -37.32 63.30 20.76
C VAL A 15 -35.89 62.86 20.46
N VAL A 16 -34.89 63.62 20.91
CA VAL A 16 -33.48 63.23 20.73
C VAL A 16 -33.15 61.94 21.48
N MET A 17 -33.59 61.78 22.73
CA MET A 17 -33.38 60.52 23.47
C MET A 17 -34.09 59.33 22.82
N ALA A 18 -35.30 59.51 22.30
CA ALA A 18 -36.02 58.46 21.56
C ALA A 18 -35.26 58.06 20.28
N LEU A 19 -34.76 59.04 19.51
CA LEU A 19 -34.00 58.79 18.29
C LEU A 19 -32.64 58.13 18.58
N VAL A 20 -31.94 58.52 19.64
CA VAL A 20 -30.68 57.88 20.07
C VAL A 20 -30.94 56.44 20.52
N SER A 21 -32.01 56.19 21.27
CA SER A 21 -32.37 54.84 21.71
C SER A 21 -32.82 53.93 20.55
N MET A 22 -33.54 54.48 19.56
CA MET A 22 -33.88 53.78 18.32
C MET A 22 -32.65 53.50 17.44
N ALA A 23 -31.69 54.42 17.38
CA ALA A 23 -30.44 54.22 16.66
C ALA A 23 -29.54 53.19 17.36
N ALA A 24 -29.49 53.20 18.69
CA ALA A 24 -28.74 52.23 19.49
C ALA A 24 -29.34 50.82 19.36
N SER A 25 -30.66 50.69 19.41
CA SER A 25 -31.35 49.41 19.22
C SER A 25 -31.29 48.91 17.77
N ARG A 26 -31.27 49.79 16.76
CA ARG A 26 -30.94 49.40 15.37
C ARG A 26 -29.51 48.90 15.24
N ARG A 27 -28.52 49.59 15.81
CA ARG A 27 -27.12 49.13 15.81
C ARG A 27 -26.93 47.80 16.53
N GLN A 28 -27.66 47.56 17.62
CA GLN A 28 -27.66 46.24 18.28
C GLN A 28 -28.31 45.14 17.45
N ARG A 29 -29.36 45.45 16.66
CA ARG A 29 -29.98 44.50 15.71
C ARG A 29 -29.08 44.23 14.50
N GLU A 30 -28.37 45.23 14.01
CA GLU A 30 -27.40 45.08 12.92
C GLU A 30 -26.17 44.28 13.38
N ALA A 31 -25.64 44.54 14.58
CA ALA A 31 -24.52 43.79 15.16
C ALA A 31 -24.85 42.33 15.53
N SER A 32 -26.13 41.97 15.65
CA SER A 32 -26.58 40.59 15.89
C SER A 32 -27.00 39.85 14.61
N SER A 33 -26.86 40.48 13.45
CA SER A 33 -27.22 39.93 12.14
C SER A 33 -26.05 39.39 11.32
N GLU A 34 -24.83 39.38 11.86
CA GLU A 34 -23.73 38.66 11.22
C GLU A 34 -23.99 37.15 11.30
N PRO A 35 -24.02 36.42 10.17
CA PRO A 35 -24.19 34.98 10.20
C PRO A 35 -23.03 34.39 11.01
N ALA A 36 -23.36 33.66 12.07
CA ALA A 36 -22.38 32.98 12.90
C ALA A 36 -21.45 32.16 12.00
N TYR A 37 -20.15 32.49 12.03
CA TYR A 37 -19.12 31.71 11.37
C TYR A 37 -19.10 30.31 11.99
N MET A 38 -19.84 29.38 11.39
CA MET A 38 -19.76 27.98 11.74
C MET A 38 -18.51 27.40 11.06
N PRO A 39 -17.52 26.91 11.80
CA PRO A 39 -16.37 26.27 11.18
C PRO A 39 -16.85 25.09 10.33
N ALA A 40 -16.40 25.05 9.07
CA ALA A 40 -16.79 24.01 8.12
C ALA A 40 -16.40 22.63 8.68
N ILE A 41 -17.38 21.76 8.90
CA ILE A 41 -17.14 20.39 9.36
C ILE A 41 -16.53 19.59 8.22
N LEU A 42 -15.44 18.87 8.49
CA LEU A 42 -14.84 17.92 7.55
C LEU A 42 -15.41 16.52 7.75
N VAL A 43 -15.89 15.93 6.66
CA VAL A 43 -16.42 14.55 6.59
C VAL A 43 -15.48 13.65 5.80
N HIS A 44 -15.54 12.34 6.02
CA HIS A 44 -14.66 11.38 5.35
C HIS A 44 -15.39 10.73 4.16
N ALA A 45 -14.70 10.58 3.03
CA ALA A 45 -15.09 9.69 1.94
C ALA A 45 -14.05 8.59 1.78
N ILE A 46 -14.51 7.35 1.69
CA ILE A 46 -13.65 6.17 1.55
C ILE A 46 -14.04 5.45 0.27
N ASN A 47 -13.09 5.34 -0.66
CA ASN A 47 -13.22 4.55 -1.87
C ASN A 47 -12.83 3.09 -1.56
N ASP A 48 -13.81 2.20 -1.56
CA ASP A 48 -13.60 0.78 -1.25
C ASP A 48 -12.70 0.07 -2.24
N ASP A 49 -12.71 0.49 -3.51
CA ASP A 49 -11.94 -0.14 -4.56
C ASP A 49 -10.44 0.13 -4.42
N ARG A 50 -10.10 1.34 -3.98
CA ARG A 50 -8.72 1.76 -3.71
C ARG A 50 -8.26 1.40 -2.30
N CYS A 51 -9.18 1.16 -1.37
CA CYS A 51 -8.84 0.84 0.01
C CYS A 51 -8.22 -0.55 0.08
N THR A 52 -6.94 -0.62 0.44
CA THR A 52 -6.22 -1.89 0.56
C THR A 52 -6.52 -2.62 1.86
N GLY A 53 -7.05 -1.95 2.89
CA GLY A 53 -7.22 -2.56 4.21
C GLY A 53 -5.97 -2.54 5.08
N CYS A 54 -4.91 -1.82 4.66
CA CYS A 54 -3.62 -1.74 5.34
C CYS A 54 -3.59 -1.10 6.74
N ASP A 55 -4.75 -0.82 7.34
CA ASP A 55 -4.96 -0.23 8.68
C ASP A 55 -4.29 1.11 9.04
N ALA A 56 -3.50 1.72 8.14
CA ALA A 56 -2.73 2.93 8.40
C ALA A 56 -3.60 4.09 8.95
N CYS A 57 -4.78 4.30 8.37
CA CYS A 57 -5.72 5.33 8.78
C CYS A 57 -6.38 5.05 10.15
N VAL A 58 -6.56 3.77 10.51
CA VAL A 58 -7.06 3.35 11.83
C VAL A 58 -5.99 3.62 12.88
N ALA A 59 -4.76 3.20 12.58
CA ALA A 59 -3.65 3.30 13.51
C ALA A 59 -3.27 4.76 13.83
N VAL A 60 -3.31 5.66 12.84
CA VAL A 60 -2.96 7.08 13.04
C VAL A 60 -4.07 7.89 13.75
N CYS A 61 -5.28 7.34 13.90
CA CYS A 61 -6.42 8.10 14.41
C CYS A 61 -6.35 8.28 15.94
N PRO A 62 -6.14 9.51 16.47
CA PRO A 62 -5.92 9.72 17.90
C PRO A 62 -7.17 9.46 18.75
N THR A 63 -8.36 9.59 18.16
CA THR A 63 -9.65 9.35 18.82
C THR A 63 -10.32 8.07 18.37
N ASN A 64 -9.61 7.24 17.59
CA ASN A 64 -10.10 5.96 17.08
C ASN A 64 -11.42 6.09 16.29
N VAL A 65 -11.64 7.13 15.48
CA VAL A 65 -12.87 7.32 14.69
C VAL A 65 -13.09 6.20 13.65
N LEU A 66 -11.99 5.61 13.18
CA LEU A 66 -11.95 4.63 12.09
C LEU A 66 -11.66 3.23 12.61
N ASP A 67 -12.20 2.21 11.93
CA ASP A 67 -11.85 0.80 12.12
C ASP A 67 -11.93 0.04 10.78
N LEU A 68 -11.45 -1.20 10.75
CA LEU A 68 -11.61 -2.09 9.60
C LEU A 68 -12.87 -2.94 9.75
N VAL A 69 -13.76 -2.84 8.78
CA VAL A 69 -14.92 -3.71 8.61
C VAL A 69 -14.79 -4.38 7.25
N ASP A 70 -14.78 -5.72 7.23
CA ASP A 70 -14.56 -6.51 6.02
C ASP A 70 -13.27 -6.12 5.27
N ASN A 71 -12.20 -5.83 6.04
CA ASN A 71 -10.91 -5.32 5.55
C ASN A 71 -10.98 -3.99 4.78
N LYS A 72 -12.03 -3.21 4.97
CA LYS A 72 -12.15 -1.85 4.46
C LYS A 72 -12.27 -0.86 5.60
N SER A 73 -11.64 0.30 5.44
CA SER A 73 -11.75 1.36 6.45
C SER A 73 -13.19 1.88 6.51
N ARG A 74 -13.70 2.08 7.72
CA ARG A 74 -15.03 2.66 7.98
C ARG A 74 -14.94 3.68 9.10
N VAL A 75 -15.72 4.75 8.97
CA VAL A 75 -15.96 5.72 10.06
C VAL A 75 -17.03 5.13 10.97
N LEU A 76 -16.66 4.76 12.20
CA LEU A 76 -17.60 4.19 13.17
C LEU A 76 -18.02 5.17 14.25
N ARG A 77 -17.20 6.21 14.51
CA ARG A 77 -17.41 7.18 15.59
C ARG A 77 -17.13 8.60 15.14
N PHE A 78 -17.88 9.08 14.15
CA PHE A 78 -17.64 10.42 13.57
C PHE A 78 -17.70 11.55 14.60
N GLN A 79 -18.56 11.43 15.61
CA GLN A 79 -18.71 12.39 16.70
C GLN A 79 -17.42 12.59 17.53
N ASP A 80 -16.51 11.62 17.52
CA ASP A 80 -15.22 11.71 18.22
C ASP A 80 -14.12 12.32 17.31
N CYS A 81 -14.45 12.73 16.08
CA CYS A 81 -13.49 13.27 15.13
C CYS A 81 -13.07 14.68 15.49
N ILE A 82 -11.76 14.85 15.74
CA ILE A 82 -11.13 16.15 15.98
C ILE A 82 -10.68 16.86 14.69
N GLN A 83 -11.03 16.32 13.51
CA GLN A 83 -10.77 16.92 12.20
C GLN A 83 -9.28 17.22 11.91
N CYS A 84 -8.37 16.40 12.44
CA CYS A 84 -6.92 16.58 12.29
C CYS A 84 -6.33 16.12 10.94
N GLU A 85 -7.15 15.53 10.06
CA GLU A 85 -6.79 15.02 8.72
C GLU A 85 -5.73 13.91 8.68
N ALA A 86 -5.18 13.48 9.82
CA ALA A 86 -4.10 12.50 9.87
C ALA A 86 -4.41 11.21 9.11
N CYS A 87 -5.66 10.75 9.16
CA CYS A 87 -6.13 9.55 8.46
C CYS A 87 -6.09 9.69 6.93
N MET A 88 -6.42 10.87 6.38
CA MET A 88 -6.31 11.14 4.94
C MET A 88 -4.83 11.07 4.54
N TRP A 89 -3.97 11.79 5.27
CA TRP A 89 -2.55 11.88 4.94
C TRP A 89 -1.82 10.54 5.06
N ALA A 90 -2.27 9.66 5.97
CA ALA A 90 -1.73 8.32 6.13
C ALA A 90 -2.24 7.32 5.09
N CYS A 91 -3.28 7.61 4.30
CA CYS A 91 -3.81 6.67 3.33
C CYS A 91 -2.88 6.56 2.09
N PRO A 92 -2.19 5.42 1.88
CA PRO A 92 -1.17 5.33 0.83
C PRO A 92 -1.74 5.28 -0.59
N THR A 93 -3.01 4.87 -0.73
CA THR A 93 -3.70 4.76 -2.02
C THR A 93 -4.67 5.91 -2.28
N GLU A 94 -4.71 6.90 -1.37
CA GLU A 94 -5.67 8.01 -1.39
C GLU A 94 -7.13 7.52 -1.40
N ALA A 95 -7.38 6.31 -0.89
CA ALA A 95 -8.73 5.78 -0.76
C ALA A 95 -9.58 6.60 0.22
N LEU A 96 -8.97 7.10 1.29
CA LEU A 96 -9.61 7.95 2.29
C LEU A 96 -9.26 9.42 2.02
N VAL A 97 -10.29 10.25 1.88
CA VAL A 97 -10.17 11.71 1.86
C VAL A 97 -11.12 12.35 2.85
N MET A 98 -10.75 13.51 3.38
CA MET A 98 -11.60 14.40 4.13
C MET A 98 -11.92 15.64 3.30
N PHE A 99 -13.17 16.10 3.36
CA PHE A 99 -13.66 17.22 2.56
C PHE A 99 -14.74 17.96 3.34
N LYS A 100 -15.06 19.20 2.93
CA LYS A 100 -16.06 20.01 3.63
C LYS A 100 -17.45 19.40 3.45
N GLU A 101 -18.18 19.26 4.54
CA GLU A 101 -19.57 18.84 4.52
C GLU A 101 -20.38 19.76 3.59
N GLY A 102 -21.23 19.16 2.75
CA GLY A 102 -21.98 19.87 1.72
C GLY A 102 -21.21 20.16 0.42
N THR A 103 -19.96 19.72 0.29
CA THR A 103 -19.19 19.76 -0.97
C THR A 103 -18.90 18.36 -1.49
N ASP A 104 -18.44 18.23 -2.73
CA ASP A 104 -18.01 16.95 -3.26
C ASP A 104 -16.58 16.59 -2.81
N PRO A 105 -16.28 15.30 -2.55
CA PRO A 105 -14.91 14.87 -2.32
C PRO A 105 -14.03 15.18 -3.55
N PRO A 106 -12.72 15.42 -3.36
CA PRO A 106 -11.78 15.61 -4.46
C PRO A 106 -11.86 14.46 -5.49
N PRO A 107 -11.91 14.76 -6.80
CA PRO A 107 -12.00 13.73 -7.82
C PRO A 107 -10.69 12.93 -7.94
N LEU A 108 -10.81 11.72 -8.47
CA LEU A 108 -9.70 10.84 -8.77
C LEU A 108 -9.26 11.05 -10.23
N THR A 109 -7.96 11.27 -10.43
CA THR A 109 -7.35 11.21 -11.75
C THR A 109 -6.95 9.77 -12.05
N MET A 110 -7.52 9.18 -13.09
CA MET A 110 -7.23 7.78 -13.46
C MET A 110 -7.28 7.56 -14.96
N PRO A 111 -6.69 6.46 -15.47
CA PRO A 111 -6.82 6.09 -16.86
C PRO A 111 -8.28 5.97 -17.29
N GLU A 112 -8.58 6.40 -18.51
CA GLU A 112 -9.88 6.18 -19.13
C GLU A 112 -9.98 4.73 -19.61
N LEU A 113 -10.77 3.94 -18.88
CA LEU A 113 -10.97 2.51 -19.11
C LEU A 113 -12.46 2.18 -19.16
N ASP A 114 -12.81 1.18 -19.95
CA ASP A 114 -14.12 0.53 -19.89
C ASP A 114 -14.19 -0.50 -18.75
N GLU A 115 -15.34 -1.17 -18.61
CA GLU A 115 -15.54 -2.18 -17.55
C GLU A 115 -14.65 -3.44 -17.71
N PHE A 116 -14.05 -3.63 -18.89
CA PHE A 116 -13.15 -4.73 -19.24
C PHE A 116 -11.68 -4.30 -19.26
N TYR A 117 -11.36 -3.10 -18.76
CA TYR A 117 -10.00 -2.54 -18.71
C TYR A 117 -9.39 -2.27 -20.09
N GLN A 118 -10.22 -2.17 -21.14
CA GLN A 118 -9.78 -1.68 -22.44
C GLN A 118 -9.64 -0.16 -22.37
N THR A 119 -8.59 0.36 -22.99
CA THR A 119 -8.37 1.81 -23.10
C THR A 119 -9.24 2.36 -24.24
N ALA A 120 -9.16 3.68 -24.47
CA ALA A 120 -9.79 4.29 -25.64
C ALA A 120 -9.23 3.77 -26.99
N VAL A 121 -8.10 3.03 -26.98
CA VAL A 121 -7.51 2.39 -28.16
C VAL A 121 -8.02 0.94 -28.23
N PRO A 122 -8.83 0.57 -29.25
CA PRO A 122 -9.38 -0.77 -29.35
C PRO A 122 -8.31 -1.86 -29.32
N GLY A 123 -8.51 -2.88 -28.47
CA GLY A 123 -7.58 -3.99 -28.32
C GLY A 123 -6.33 -3.71 -27.47
N GLN A 124 -6.20 -2.49 -26.91
CA GLN A 124 -5.21 -2.16 -25.88
C GLN A 124 -5.86 -2.23 -24.50
N TYR A 125 -5.23 -2.96 -23.57
CA TYR A 125 -5.73 -3.15 -22.22
C TYR A 125 -4.72 -2.66 -21.20
N LEU A 126 -5.18 -2.06 -20.10
CA LEU A 126 -4.33 -1.60 -19.00
C LEU A 126 -4.80 -2.22 -17.68
N ILE A 127 -3.95 -3.00 -17.03
CA ILE A 127 -4.33 -3.79 -15.84
C ILE A 127 -3.40 -3.56 -14.64
N GLY A 128 -3.88 -3.98 -13.47
CA GLY A 128 -3.15 -3.93 -12.20
C GLY A 128 -3.21 -2.58 -11.50
N GLU A 129 -2.20 -2.29 -10.68
CA GLU A 129 -2.20 -1.11 -9.80
C GLU A 129 -2.31 0.22 -10.57
N VAL A 130 -1.67 0.29 -11.74
CA VAL A 130 -1.70 1.48 -12.61
C VAL A 130 -3.10 1.76 -13.18
N ALA A 131 -3.95 0.73 -13.27
CA ALA A 131 -5.36 0.84 -13.64
C ALA A 131 -6.28 1.16 -12.45
N GLY A 132 -5.72 1.40 -11.26
CA GLY A 132 -6.48 1.71 -10.05
C GLY A 132 -6.90 0.47 -9.24
N LYS A 133 -6.43 -0.73 -9.60
CA LYS A 133 -6.66 -1.97 -8.85
C LYS A 133 -5.38 -2.40 -8.14
N PRO A 134 -5.07 -1.84 -6.96
CA PRO A 134 -3.95 -2.33 -6.18
C PRO A 134 -4.16 -3.80 -5.81
N LEU A 135 -3.07 -4.47 -5.39
CA LEU A 135 -3.01 -5.83 -4.86
C LEU A 135 -2.80 -6.95 -5.89
N VAL A 136 -2.03 -7.95 -5.47
CA VAL A 136 -1.48 -9.04 -6.30
C VAL A 136 -2.59 -9.91 -6.90
N LYS A 137 -3.61 -10.25 -6.09
CA LYS A 137 -4.73 -11.09 -6.51
C LYS A 137 -5.59 -10.43 -7.58
N ASN A 138 -5.87 -9.14 -7.42
CA ASN A 138 -6.60 -8.36 -8.43
C ASN A 138 -5.85 -8.34 -9.75
N ALA A 139 -4.54 -8.05 -9.73
CA ALA A 139 -3.73 -8.06 -10.94
C ALA A 139 -3.78 -9.43 -11.64
N ALA A 140 -3.65 -10.53 -10.89
CA ALA A 140 -3.70 -11.88 -11.45
C ALA A 140 -5.07 -12.19 -12.09
N ASN A 141 -6.19 -11.87 -11.42
CA ASN A 141 -7.53 -12.04 -12.00
C ASN A 141 -7.72 -11.22 -13.29
N LEU A 142 -7.28 -9.96 -13.29
CA LEU A 142 -7.38 -9.09 -14.46
C LEU A 142 -6.57 -9.62 -15.65
N GLY A 143 -5.39 -10.20 -15.40
CA GLY A 143 -4.59 -10.84 -16.45
C GLY A 143 -5.37 -11.92 -17.20
N ARG A 144 -6.10 -12.78 -16.48
CA ARG A 144 -6.99 -13.77 -17.10
C ARG A 144 -8.19 -13.09 -17.79
N ALA A 145 -8.85 -12.18 -17.09
CA ALA A 145 -10.08 -11.54 -17.56
C ALA A 145 -9.90 -10.86 -18.93
N VAL A 146 -8.82 -10.08 -19.11
CA VAL A 146 -8.63 -9.35 -20.37
C VAL A 146 -8.40 -10.28 -21.56
N VAL A 147 -7.69 -11.40 -21.37
CA VAL A 147 -7.47 -12.39 -22.43
C VAL A 147 -8.78 -13.11 -22.80
N GLU A 148 -9.59 -13.48 -21.80
CA GLU A 148 -10.92 -14.06 -22.03
C GLU A 148 -11.86 -13.08 -22.75
N HIS A 149 -11.80 -11.80 -22.37
CA HIS A 149 -12.56 -10.75 -23.05
C HIS A 149 -12.08 -10.55 -24.50
N MET A 150 -10.78 -10.59 -24.78
CA MET A 150 -10.27 -10.52 -26.15
C MET A 150 -10.86 -11.63 -27.03
N LEU A 151 -10.89 -12.88 -26.52
CA LEU A 151 -11.47 -14.03 -27.24
C LEU A 151 -12.97 -13.85 -27.51
N ALA A 152 -13.72 -13.40 -26.50
CA ALA A 152 -15.14 -13.08 -26.63
C ALA A 152 -15.37 -11.94 -27.64
N GLY A 153 -14.48 -10.95 -27.66
CA GLY A 153 -14.47 -9.81 -28.59
C GLY A 153 -13.90 -10.12 -29.97
N GLY A 154 -13.70 -11.40 -30.32
CA GLY A 154 -13.35 -11.79 -31.69
C GLY A 154 -11.86 -12.04 -31.95
N LEU A 155 -10.98 -11.99 -30.93
CA LEU A 155 -9.60 -12.46 -31.10
C LEU A 155 -9.62 -13.92 -31.55
N ARG A 156 -8.87 -14.21 -32.61
CA ARG A 156 -8.64 -15.57 -33.12
C ARG A 156 -7.14 -15.78 -33.16
N SER A 157 -6.72 -17.02 -32.88
CA SER A 157 -5.31 -17.38 -33.05
C SER A 157 -4.92 -17.14 -34.51
N SER A 158 -3.83 -16.41 -34.72
CA SER A 158 -3.23 -16.20 -36.04
C SER A 158 -2.74 -17.51 -36.68
N GLY A 159 -2.65 -18.61 -35.92
CA GLY A 159 -1.87 -19.77 -36.31
C GLY A 159 -0.39 -19.40 -36.49
N ASN A 160 0.51 -20.34 -36.75
CA ASN A 160 1.94 -20.02 -36.99
C ASN A 160 2.21 -19.24 -38.30
N TYR A 161 1.21 -18.54 -38.86
CA TYR A 161 1.28 -17.85 -40.14
C TYR A 161 1.50 -16.34 -39.94
N GLY A 162 2.73 -15.95 -39.63
CA GLY A 162 3.19 -14.55 -39.68
C GLY A 162 4.05 -14.11 -38.50
N ASN A 163 4.78 -13.00 -38.66
CA ASN A 163 5.61 -12.36 -37.63
C ASN A 163 4.77 -11.65 -36.52
N MET A 164 3.46 -11.91 -36.46
CA MET A 164 2.51 -11.25 -35.56
C MET A 164 1.97 -12.25 -34.53
N VAL A 165 2.13 -11.93 -33.25
CA VAL A 165 1.56 -12.72 -32.15
C VAL A 165 0.13 -12.30 -31.84
N ASP A 166 -0.63 -13.15 -31.16
CA ASP A 166 -2.02 -12.82 -30.79
C ASP A 166 -2.04 -11.74 -29.70
N VAL A 167 -1.16 -11.87 -28.69
CA VAL A 167 -1.12 -10.96 -27.54
C VAL A 167 0.31 -10.55 -27.18
N ALA A 168 0.60 -9.26 -27.23
CA ALA A 168 1.80 -8.69 -26.61
C ALA A 168 1.50 -8.31 -25.14
N ILE A 169 2.35 -8.75 -24.21
CA ILE A 169 2.18 -8.54 -22.78
C ILE A 169 3.38 -7.73 -22.28
N VAL A 170 3.13 -6.52 -21.81
CA VAL A 170 4.17 -5.60 -21.33
C VAL A 170 4.24 -5.67 -19.80
N GLY A 171 5.27 -6.35 -19.29
CA GLY A 171 5.53 -6.56 -17.86
C GLY A 171 5.24 -7.99 -17.41
N SER A 172 6.14 -8.55 -16.60
CA SER A 172 6.06 -9.91 -16.03
C SER A 172 5.58 -9.92 -14.57
N GLY A 173 4.83 -8.90 -14.15
CA GLY A 173 4.14 -8.91 -12.86
C GLY A 173 3.03 -9.97 -12.79
N PRO A 174 2.33 -10.08 -11.65
CA PRO A 174 1.26 -11.07 -11.47
C PRO A 174 0.19 -11.04 -12.57
N GLY A 175 -0.20 -9.84 -13.02
CA GLY A 175 -1.16 -9.69 -14.13
C GLY A 175 -0.61 -10.13 -15.48
N GLY A 176 0.66 -9.84 -15.77
CA GLY A 176 1.31 -10.25 -17.01
C GLY A 176 1.54 -11.76 -17.09
N LEU A 177 2.04 -12.36 -16.00
CA LEU A 177 2.19 -13.82 -15.89
C LEU A 177 0.83 -14.53 -16.03
N SER A 178 -0.21 -14.01 -15.37
CA SER A 178 -1.56 -14.57 -15.49
C SER A 178 -2.12 -14.47 -16.93
N ALA A 179 -1.91 -13.33 -17.60
CA ALA A 179 -2.30 -13.17 -19.00
C ALA A 179 -1.57 -14.18 -19.90
N ALA A 180 -0.27 -14.36 -19.71
CA ALA A 180 0.54 -15.31 -20.49
C ALA A 180 0.10 -16.77 -20.25
N LEU A 181 -0.11 -17.18 -19.00
CA LEU A 181 -0.64 -18.50 -18.66
C LEU A 181 -2.03 -18.74 -19.30
N THR A 182 -2.87 -17.71 -19.34
CA THR A 182 -4.19 -17.77 -20.00
C THR A 182 -4.04 -17.88 -21.52
N CYS A 183 -3.05 -17.21 -22.13
CA CYS A 183 -2.74 -17.39 -23.55
C CYS A 183 -2.33 -18.84 -23.85
N ILE A 184 -1.48 -19.45 -23.00
CA ILE A 184 -1.11 -20.86 -23.12
C ILE A 184 -2.34 -21.78 -22.98
N GLU A 185 -3.17 -21.59 -21.95
CA GLU A 185 -4.41 -22.37 -21.74
C GLU A 185 -5.34 -22.32 -22.97
N ARG A 186 -5.35 -21.18 -23.67
CA ARG A 186 -6.20 -20.93 -24.83
C ARG A 186 -5.54 -21.21 -26.18
N GLY A 187 -4.28 -21.65 -26.20
CA GLY A 187 -3.53 -21.91 -27.43
C GLY A 187 -3.25 -20.66 -28.27
N LEU A 188 -3.14 -19.50 -27.62
CA LEU A 188 -2.79 -18.22 -28.26
C LEU A 188 -1.26 -18.04 -28.29
N SER A 189 -0.75 -17.48 -29.37
CA SER A 189 0.63 -17.00 -29.46
C SER A 189 0.79 -15.69 -28.69
N TYR A 190 1.91 -15.52 -27.99
CA TYR A 190 2.15 -14.33 -27.18
C TYR A 190 3.62 -13.98 -27.11
N VAL A 191 3.90 -12.76 -26.66
CA VAL A 191 5.23 -12.34 -26.20
C VAL A 191 5.10 -11.63 -24.86
N VAL A 192 5.92 -11.99 -23.88
CA VAL A 192 6.04 -11.25 -22.62
C VAL A 192 7.33 -10.45 -22.65
N LEU A 193 7.22 -9.13 -22.49
CA LEU A 193 8.33 -8.18 -22.54
C LEU A 193 8.55 -7.60 -21.13
N GLU A 194 9.66 -7.94 -20.50
CA GLU A 194 10.02 -7.48 -19.15
C GLU A 194 11.28 -6.63 -19.19
N LYS A 195 11.19 -5.42 -18.64
CA LYS A 195 12.29 -4.46 -18.61
C LYS A 195 13.46 -4.96 -17.75
N GLU A 196 13.17 -5.65 -16.67
CA GLU A 196 14.17 -6.10 -15.70
C GLU A 196 14.74 -7.48 -16.06
N GLN A 197 15.89 -7.84 -15.49
CA GLN A 197 16.50 -9.17 -15.68
C GLN A 197 15.85 -10.27 -14.82
N ILE A 198 14.77 -9.95 -14.13
CA ILE A 198 14.07 -10.83 -13.20
C ILE A 198 12.55 -10.69 -13.39
N ILE A 199 11.83 -11.80 -13.20
CA ILE A 199 10.37 -11.79 -13.24
C ILE A 199 9.78 -11.07 -12.02
N ALA A 200 8.55 -10.58 -12.16
CA ALA A 200 7.78 -9.99 -11.07
C ALA A 200 8.61 -9.04 -10.18
N SER A 201 9.40 -8.18 -10.84
CA SER A 201 10.48 -7.39 -10.23
C SER A 201 10.06 -6.64 -8.97
N THR A 202 8.83 -6.13 -8.91
CA THR A 202 8.24 -5.51 -7.71
C THR A 202 8.32 -6.41 -6.47
N ILE A 203 7.90 -7.68 -6.59
CA ILE A 203 7.85 -8.63 -5.48
C ILE A 203 9.23 -9.23 -5.21
N ALA A 204 10.00 -9.53 -6.26
CA ALA A 204 11.37 -10.03 -6.14
C ALA A 204 12.27 -9.08 -5.33
N ARG A 205 12.05 -7.77 -5.52
CA ARG A 205 12.76 -6.68 -4.86
C ARG A 205 12.27 -6.37 -3.45
N TYR A 206 11.22 -7.02 -2.93
CA TYR A 206 10.84 -6.81 -1.54
C TYR A 206 12.00 -7.19 -0.60
N PRO A 207 12.17 -6.53 0.58
CA PRO A 207 13.16 -6.96 1.56
C PRO A 207 12.99 -8.44 1.92
N LYS A 208 14.09 -9.11 2.27
CA LYS A 208 14.08 -10.49 2.74
C LYS A 208 13.09 -10.69 3.90
N GLY A 209 12.29 -11.75 3.84
CA GLY A 209 11.28 -12.06 4.85
C GLY A 209 10.03 -11.18 4.82
N LYS A 210 9.91 -10.25 3.86
CA LYS A 210 8.69 -9.46 3.69
C LYS A 210 7.51 -10.36 3.30
N LEU A 211 6.41 -10.20 4.03
CA LEU A 211 5.14 -10.85 3.72
C LEU A 211 4.47 -10.19 2.51
N VAL A 212 4.13 -11.01 1.52
CA VAL A 212 3.30 -10.67 0.37
C VAL A 212 1.85 -11.02 0.75
N MET A 213 1.03 -10.00 0.98
CA MET A 213 -0.38 -10.18 1.27
C MET A 213 -1.18 -10.29 -0.03
N ALA A 214 -1.88 -11.41 -0.21
CA ALA A 214 -2.76 -11.72 -1.31
C ALA A 214 -4.18 -11.17 -1.07
N GLU A 215 -4.26 -9.90 -0.73
CA GLU A 215 -5.52 -9.18 -0.61
C GLU A 215 -6.15 -8.90 -1.99
N PRO A 216 -7.46 -8.63 -2.07
CA PRO A 216 -8.41 -8.59 -0.95
C PRO A 216 -9.01 -9.98 -0.65
N TYR A 217 -9.39 -10.22 0.60
CA TYR A 217 -9.94 -11.52 1.05
C TYR A 217 -11.39 -11.76 0.59
N ASP A 218 -12.11 -10.70 0.24
CA ASP A 218 -13.48 -10.74 -0.27
C ASP A 218 -13.55 -11.01 -1.78
N SER A 219 -12.40 -11.19 -2.43
CA SER A 219 -12.29 -11.55 -3.84
C SER A 219 -11.58 -12.90 -3.98
N ARG A 220 -12.13 -13.80 -4.80
CA ARG A 220 -11.52 -15.10 -5.10
C ARG A 220 -10.36 -14.93 -6.08
N ASN A 221 -9.36 -15.80 -6.01
CA ASN A 221 -8.38 -15.91 -7.08
C ASN A 221 -8.91 -16.92 -8.09
N LEU A 222 -9.27 -16.44 -9.28
CA LEU A 222 -9.78 -17.24 -10.41
C LEU A 222 -8.80 -17.26 -11.58
N SER A 223 -7.57 -16.77 -11.36
CA SER A 223 -6.48 -16.86 -12.33
C SER A 223 -5.85 -18.27 -12.35
N LEU A 224 -4.87 -18.46 -13.23
CA LEU A 224 -4.02 -19.67 -13.28
C LEU A 224 -2.70 -19.49 -12.52
N LEU A 225 -2.47 -18.31 -11.93
CA LEU A 225 -1.26 -18.00 -11.18
C LEU A 225 -1.55 -18.17 -9.68
N PRO A 226 -0.84 -19.08 -8.97
CA PRO A 226 -0.98 -19.25 -7.53
C PRO A 226 -0.66 -17.94 -6.79
N VAL A 227 -1.62 -17.38 -6.05
CA VAL A 227 -1.45 -16.16 -5.26
C VAL A 227 -2.14 -16.33 -3.92
N PHE A 228 -1.37 -16.29 -2.83
CA PHE A 228 -1.82 -16.44 -1.45
C PHE A 228 -0.84 -15.75 -0.50
N ASP A 229 -1.28 -15.48 0.74
CA ASP A 229 -0.45 -14.85 1.76
C ASP A 229 0.77 -15.72 2.07
N SER A 230 1.95 -15.20 1.78
CA SER A 230 3.23 -15.92 1.89
C SER A 230 4.39 -14.93 1.90
N SER A 231 5.61 -15.38 2.17
CA SER A 231 6.79 -14.54 1.93
C SER A 231 7.17 -14.55 0.45
N LYS A 232 7.97 -13.58 0.00
CA LYS A 232 8.47 -13.58 -1.39
C LYS A 232 9.28 -14.86 -1.70
N GLU A 233 9.98 -15.39 -0.70
CA GLU A 233 10.82 -16.59 -0.81
C GLU A 233 10.01 -17.87 -0.99
N GLU A 234 8.74 -17.88 -0.61
CA GLU A 234 7.82 -18.99 -0.87
C GLU A 234 7.10 -18.82 -2.22
N LEU A 235 6.66 -17.59 -2.53
CA LEU A 235 5.83 -17.32 -3.70
C LEU A 235 6.60 -17.35 -5.03
N LEU A 236 7.80 -16.76 -5.07
CA LEU A 236 8.58 -16.65 -6.31
C LEU A 236 9.09 -18.00 -6.84
N PRO A 237 9.55 -18.94 -6.00
CA PRO A 237 9.89 -20.28 -6.48
C PRO A 237 8.71 -21.01 -7.12
N ILE A 238 7.49 -20.85 -6.58
CA ILE A 238 6.28 -21.44 -7.18
C ILE A 238 6.02 -20.87 -8.57
N TRP A 239 6.18 -19.56 -8.75
CA TRP A 239 6.02 -18.94 -10.06
C TRP A 239 7.11 -19.34 -11.05
N THR A 240 8.35 -19.44 -10.57
CA THR A 240 9.50 -19.89 -11.37
C THR A 240 9.29 -21.32 -11.85
N GLU A 241 8.94 -22.23 -10.94
CA GLU A 241 8.63 -23.62 -11.27
C GLU A 241 7.44 -23.72 -12.25
N LEU A 242 6.42 -22.88 -12.09
CA LEU A 242 5.28 -22.84 -13.01
C LEU A 242 5.69 -22.39 -14.42
N ILE A 243 6.52 -21.35 -14.52
CA ILE A 243 7.10 -20.87 -15.78
C ILE A 243 7.86 -22.00 -16.47
N ASP A 244 8.74 -22.68 -15.75
CA ASP A 244 9.54 -23.80 -16.27
C ASP A 244 8.65 -24.96 -16.76
N ARG A 245 7.66 -25.36 -15.96
CA ARG A 245 6.75 -26.47 -16.30
C ARG A 245 5.85 -26.19 -17.49
N THR A 246 5.46 -24.93 -17.67
CA THR A 246 4.59 -24.50 -18.78
C THR A 246 5.36 -24.13 -20.03
N GLY A 247 6.68 -23.93 -19.93
CA GLY A 247 7.51 -23.41 -21.02
C GLY A 247 7.15 -21.96 -21.35
N LEU A 248 6.69 -21.19 -20.36
CA LEU A 248 6.27 -19.80 -20.56
C LEU A 248 7.50 -18.95 -20.90
N ALA A 249 7.54 -18.44 -22.13
CA ALA A 249 8.66 -17.63 -22.60
C ALA A 249 8.52 -16.17 -22.17
N ILE A 250 9.58 -15.61 -21.58
CA ILE A 250 9.66 -14.20 -21.15
C ILE A 250 10.96 -13.61 -21.67
N ASN A 251 10.86 -12.48 -22.37
CA ASN A 251 12.02 -11.70 -22.76
C ASN A 251 12.38 -10.75 -21.62
N LEU A 252 13.40 -11.12 -20.86
CA LEU A 252 13.95 -10.32 -19.76
C LEU A 252 14.94 -9.28 -20.29
N GLY A 253 15.08 -8.16 -19.56
CA GLY A 253 15.98 -7.07 -19.94
C GLY A 253 15.52 -6.27 -21.17
N GLU A 254 14.27 -6.42 -21.59
CA GLU A 254 13.72 -5.85 -22.81
C GLU A 254 12.63 -4.81 -22.49
N ALA A 255 13.03 -3.55 -22.35
CA ALA A 255 12.11 -2.45 -22.07
C ALA A 255 11.31 -2.07 -23.31
N VAL A 256 9.97 -1.97 -23.18
CA VAL A 256 9.09 -1.42 -24.21
C VAL A 256 9.13 0.10 -24.20
N GLU A 257 9.46 0.69 -25.34
CA GLU A 257 9.59 2.15 -25.49
C GLU A 257 8.36 2.78 -26.15
N GLU A 258 7.76 2.07 -27.11
CA GLU A 258 6.61 2.51 -27.89
C GLU A 258 5.63 1.36 -28.16
N VAL A 259 4.35 1.71 -28.17
CA VAL A 259 3.24 0.86 -28.62
C VAL A 259 2.36 1.74 -29.51
N GLN A 260 2.21 1.35 -30.76
CA GLN A 260 1.46 2.09 -31.77
C GLN A 260 0.35 1.23 -32.34
N HIS A 261 -0.88 1.74 -32.38
CA HIS A 261 -1.99 1.09 -33.05
C HIS A 261 -1.85 1.26 -34.57
N LEU A 262 -1.86 0.17 -35.32
CA LEU A 262 -1.63 0.11 -36.77
C LEU A 262 -2.92 -0.15 -37.57
N GLY A 263 -4.08 -0.09 -36.93
CA GLY A 263 -5.38 -0.37 -37.57
C GLY A 263 -5.85 -1.80 -37.30
N GLU A 264 -5.13 -2.81 -37.80
CA GLU A 264 -5.45 -4.24 -37.59
C GLU A 264 -4.67 -4.90 -36.44
N GLY A 265 -3.91 -4.10 -35.67
CA GLY A 265 -3.10 -4.58 -34.55
C GLY A 265 -2.18 -3.51 -34.01
N PHE A 266 -1.07 -3.93 -33.44
CA PHE A 266 -0.11 -3.08 -32.74
C PHE A 266 1.32 -3.34 -33.22
N GLY A 267 2.08 -2.27 -33.40
CA GLY A 267 3.54 -2.30 -33.47
C GLY A 267 4.11 -1.99 -32.09
N ILE A 268 5.02 -2.84 -31.60
CA ILE A 268 5.69 -2.68 -30.31
C ILE A 268 7.18 -2.53 -30.56
N ARG A 269 7.76 -1.42 -30.13
CA ARG A 269 9.20 -1.16 -30.23
C ARG A 269 9.81 -1.23 -28.84
N THR A 270 10.88 -2.01 -28.73
CA THR A 270 11.62 -2.21 -27.48
C THR A 270 13.06 -1.71 -27.63
N THR A 271 13.81 -1.81 -26.54
CA THR A 271 15.26 -1.62 -26.50
C THR A 271 16.06 -2.66 -27.30
N VAL A 272 15.44 -3.81 -27.64
CA VAL A 272 16.12 -4.95 -28.29
C VAL A 272 15.60 -5.20 -29.71
N GLY A 273 14.31 -4.94 -29.97
CA GLY A 273 13.68 -5.31 -31.23
C GLY A 273 12.31 -4.68 -31.46
N GLN A 274 11.60 -5.26 -32.42
CA GLN A 274 10.25 -4.85 -32.82
C GLN A 274 9.34 -6.07 -32.96
N TYR A 275 8.10 -5.92 -32.52
CA TYR A 275 7.08 -6.96 -32.57
C TYR A 275 5.80 -6.41 -33.17
N GLN A 276 4.99 -7.33 -33.69
CA GLN A 276 3.61 -7.06 -34.08
C GLN A 276 2.68 -7.93 -33.26
N ALA A 277 1.54 -7.37 -32.81
CA ALA A 277 0.54 -8.14 -32.08
C ALA A 277 -0.89 -7.72 -32.43
N GLN A 278 -1.85 -8.65 -32.39
CA GLN A 278 -3.27 -8.31 -32.59
C GLN A 278 -3.83 -7.52 -31.41
N ARG A 279 -3.40 -7.83 -30.18
CA ARG A 279 -3.82 -7.18 -28.93
C ARG A 279 -2.61 -6.90 -28.05
N VAL A 280 -2.74 -5.92 -27.16
CA VAL A 280 -1.68 -5.57 -26.19
C VAL A 280 -2.23 -5.44 -24.78
N VAL A 281 -1.53 -6.03 -23.82
CA VAL A 281 -1.79 -5.91 -22.39
C VAL A 281 -0.66 -5.12 -21.74
N LEU A 282 -0.99 -3.94 -21.22
CA LEU A 282 -0.10 -3.09 -20.44
C LEU A 282 -0.21 -3.51 -18.95
N ALA A 283 0.75 -4.29 -18.47
CA ALA A 283 0.82 -4.83 -17.11
C ALA A 283 2.06 -4.30 -16.35
N THR A 284 2.41 -3.03 -16.55
CA THR A 284 3.66 -2.41 -16.10
C THR A 284 3.75 -2.13 -14.59
N GLY A 285 2.62 -2.21 -13.88
CA GLY A 285 2.53 -1.75 -12.49
C GLY A 285 2.87 -0.26 -12.34
N THR A 286 3.14 0.17 -11.10
CA THR A 286 3.47 1.56 -10.73
C THR A 286 4.94 1.75 -10.34
N ARG A 287 5.71 0.66 -10.20
CA ARG A 287 7.10 0.67 -9.68
C ARG A 287 8.19 0.62 -10.76
N GLY A 288 7.97 1.28 -11.89
CA GLY A 288 8.96 1.35 -12.99
C GLY A 288 9.97 2.50 -12.89
N LYS A 289 9.66 3.54 -12.10
CA LYS A 289 10.51 4.72 -11.92
C LYS A 289 10.41 5.24 -10.47
N PRO A 290 11.35 4.86 -9.59
CA PRO A 290 11.52 5.53 -8.31
C PRO A 290 11.61 7.04 -8.50
N ARG A 291 11.03 7.82 -7.59
CA ARG A 291 11.27 9.25 -7.56
C ARG A 291 12.75 9.49 -7.28
N THR A 292 13.31 10.46 -7.98
CA THR A 292 14.69 10.93 -7.78
C THR A 292 14.68 12.24 -7.00
N LEU A 293 15.72 12.49 -6.23
CA LEU A 293 16.02 13.72 -5.50
C LEU A 293 16.40 14.87 -6.44
N GLY A 294 16.95 14.56 -7.61
CA GLY A 294 17.42 15.55 -8.59
C GLY A 294 18.68 16.28 -8.16
N VAL A 295 19.56 15.60 -7.40
CA VAL A 295 20.76 16.20 -6.80
C VAL A 295 22.05 15.67 -7.42
N SER A 296 23.15 16.41 -7.25
CA SER A 296 24.48 15.97 -7.69
C SER A 296 24.85 14.65 -7.00
N GLY A 297 25.46 13.73 -7.75
CA GLY A 297 25.89 12.41 -7.27
C GLY A 297 24.79 11.38 -7.01
N GLU A 298 23.51 11.70 -7.26
CA GLU A 298 22.42 10.73 -7.06
C GLU A 298 22.54 9.46 -7.94
N ASN A 299 23.27 9.53 -9.05
CA ASN A 299 23.50 8.39 -9.95
C ASN A 299 24.72 7.53 -9.55
N LEU A 300 25.38 7.82 -8.42
CA LEU A 300 26.50 7.00 -7.96
C LEU A 300 26.02 5.57 -7.60
N PRO A 301 26.82 4.51 -7.83
CA PRO A 301 26.41 3.12 -7.57
C PRO A 301 25.99 2.84 -6.12
N LYS A 302 26.47 3.63 -5.16
CA LYS A 302 26.11 3.55 -3.74
C LYS A 302 24.70 4.07 -3.42
N VAL A 303 24.05 4.77 -4.34
CA VAL A 303 22.71 5.35 -4.16
C VAL A 303 21.69 4.42 -4.84
N CYS A 304 20.94 3.71 -4.02
CA CYS A 304 19.98 2.71 -4.46
C CYS A 304 18.55 3.18 -4.12
N SER A 305 17.59 2.86 -4.97
CA SER A 305 16.16 3.11 -4.71
C SER A 305 15.47 1.95 -3.97
N LEU A 306 16.25 0.99 -3.48
CA LEU A 306 15.77 -0.25 -2.88
C LEU A 306 16.84 -0.85 -1.97
N LEU A 307 16.40 -1.41 -0.85
CA LEU A 307 17.22 -2.27 0.02
C LEU A 307 16.93 -3.74 -0.30
N GLU A 308 17.93 -4.48 -0.78
CA GLU A 308 17.81 -5.91 -1.12
C GLU A 308 18.10 -6.81 0.09
N ASP A 309 19.34 -6.76 0.61
CA ASP A 309 19.76 -7.48 1.80
C ASP A 309 20.37 -6.52 2.84
N PRO A 310 19.75 -6.33 4.02
CA PRO A 310 20.30 -5.48 5.07
C PRO A 310 21.64 -6.01 5.63
N ASP A 311 21.90 -7.31 5.60
CA ASP A 311 23.11 -7.91 6.18
C ASP A 311 24.40 -7.51 5.44
N GLU A 312 24.31 -7.18 4.15
CA GLU A 312 25.44 -6.66 3.34
C GLU A 312 25.94 -5.28 3.81
N HIS A 313 25.17 -4.61 4.66
CA HIS A 313 25.46 -3.28 5.16
C HIS A 313 25.93 -3.25 6.62
N ARG A 314 26.19 -4.42 7.22
CA ARG A 314 26.69 -4.53 8.60
C ARG A 314 27.94 -3.67 8.82
N GLY A 315 27.90 -2.81 9.83
CA GLY A 315 28.98 -1.90 10.20
C GLY A 315 29.17 -0.66 9.31
N ARG A 316 28.53 -0.60 8.14
CA ARG A 316 28.68 0.49 7.15
C ARG A 316 27.87 1.73 7.52
N ALA A 317 28.33 2.90 7.11
CA ALA A 317 27.60 4.16 7.24
C ALA A 317 26.52 4.27 6.15
N VAL A 318 25.25 4.14 6.53
CA VAL A 318 24.12 4.09 5.60
C VAL A 318 23.19 5.27 5.81
N LEU A 319 22.79 5.91 4.71
CA LEU A 319 21.72 6.90 4.70
C LEU A 319 20.43 6.26 4.20
N VAL A 320 19.32 6.49 4.87
CA VAL A 320 17.98 6.22 4.34
C VAL A 320 17.27 7.56 4.16
N VAL A 321 16.66 7.79 2.99
CA VAL A 321 15.95 9.02 2.66
C VAL A 321 14.46 8.72 2.46
N GLY A 322 13.60 9.30 3.29
CA GLY A 322 12.16 9.08 3.22
C GLY A 322 11.49 9.06 4.58
N GLY A 323 10.16 8.98 4.57
CA GLY A 323 9.38 8.92 5.82
C GLY A 323 8.03 8.25 5.67
N GLY A 324 7.90 7.37 4.67
CA GLY A 324 6.82 6.40 4.56
C GLY A 324 7.29 5.01 4.97
N ASP A 325 6.38 4.04 4.98
CA ASP A 325 6.65 2.71 5.55
C ASP A 325 7.89 2.04 4.97
N SER A 326 8.13 2.11 3.65
CA SER A 326 9.32 1.52 3.04
C SER A 326 10.63 2.07 3.59
N ALA A 327 10.70 3.38 3.86
CA ALA A 327 11.90 4.00 4.44
C ALA A 327 12.12 3.56 5.89
N LEU A 328 11.05 3.44 6.66
CA LEU A 328 11.11 3.06 8.08
C LEU A 328 11.40 1.57 8.25
N GLU A 329 10.76 0.71 7.45
CA GLU A 329 11.08 -0.73 7.36
C GLU A 329 12.57 -0.94 7.04
N ALA A 330 13.08 -0.26 6.02
CA ALA A 330 14.49 -0.35 5.64
C ALA A 330 15.42 0.14 6.76
N THR A 331 15.06 1.22 7.45
CA THR A 331 15.82 1.75 8.59
C THR A 331 15.91 0.74 9.73
N ILE A 332 14.79 0.10 10.09
CA ILE A 332 14.76 -0.94 11.14
C ILE A 332 15.63 -2.13 10.71
N ALA A 333 15.41 -2.65 9.50
CA ALA A 333 16.14 -3.81 8.99
C ALA A 333 17.67 -3.58 8.96
N LEU A 334 18.12 -2.42 8.49
CA LEU A 334 19.53 -2.04 8.48
C LEU A 334 20.10 -1.90 9.90
N ALA A 335 19.33 -1.32 10.83
CA ALA A 335 19.76 -1.16 12.22
C ALA A 335 19.83 -2.51 12.96
N ASP A 336 18.95 -3.46 12.64
CA ASP A 336 18.98 -4.83 13.18
C ASP A 336 20.12 -5.66 12.59
N ALA A 337 20.45 -5.45 11.31
CA ALA A 337 21.65 -6.02 10.69
C ALA A 337 22.97 -5.41 11.19
N GLY A 338 22.92 -4.32 11.97
CA GLY A 338 24.09 -3.67 12.57
C GLY A 338 24.76 -2.60 11.71
N ALA A 339 24.05 -2.03 10.74
CA ALA A 339 24.51 -0.85 9.99
C ALA A 339 24.44 0.42 10.85
N LYS A 340 25.28 1.43 10.54
CA LYS A 340 25.25 2.75 11.17
C LYS A 340 24.31 3.66 10.37
N VAL A 341 23.03 3.69 10.75
CA VAL A 341 21.97 4.31 9.93
C VAL A 341 21.70 5.76 10.32
N ILE A 342 21.67 6.65 9.31
CA ILE A 342 21.08 7.98 9.39
C ILE A 342 19.79 7.97 8.57
N LEU A 343 18.66 8.34 9.19
CA LEU A 343 17.37 8.51 8.50
C LEU A 343 17.11 9.99 8.25
N SER A 344 17.19 10.43 6.99
CA SER A 344 16.87 11.79 6.56
C SER A 344 15.42 11.89 6.11
N TYR A 345 14.69 12.85 6.68
CA TYR A 345 13.31 13.13 6.30
C TYR A 345 13.00 14.63 6.31
N ARG A 346 12.42 15.11 5.21
CA ARG A 346 12.06 16.53 5.04
C ARG A 346 10.93 17.02 5.96
N GLY A 347 10.11 16.11 6.48
CA GLY A 347 9.00 16.46 7.35
C GLY A 347 9.44 16.65 8.80
N ARG A 348 8.54 17.23 9.59
CA ARG A 348 8.70 17.40 11.05
C ARG A 348 8.39 16.15 11.87
N SER A 349 7.65 15.20 11.30
CA SER A 349 7.25 13.94 11.93
C SER A 349 6.77 12.94 10.87
N PHE A 350 6.87 11.64 11.16
CA PHE A 350 6.41 10.56 10.26
C PHE A 350 4.88 10.40 10.24
N ALA A 351 4.15 11.46 9.84
CA ALA A 351 2.69 11.49 9.87
C ALA A 351 2.01 10.47 8.94
N ARG A 352 2.72 10.02 7.89
CA ARG A 352 2.19 9.10 6.88
C ARG A 352 2.52 7.63 7.13
N ALA A 353 3.39 7.36 8.09
CA ALA A 353 3.86 6.01 8.37
C ALA A 353 2.95 5.30 9.38
N GLN A 354 2.92 3.97 9.30
CA GLN A 354 2.27 3.16 10.31
C GLN A 354 2.85 3.46 11.71
N PRO A 355 2.01 3.72 12.73
CA PRO A 355 2.47 4.07 14.07
C PRO A 355 3.44 3.06 14.69
N LYS A 356 3.27 1.77 14.41
CA LYS A 356 4.20 0.74 14.89
C LYS A 356 5.62 0.97 14.36
N LEU A 357 5.76 1.19 13.05
CA LEU A 357 7.05 1.47 12.42
C LEU A 357 7.65 2.78 12.94
N LYS A 358 6.82 3.84 13.01
CA LYS A 358 7.22 5.13 13.57
C LYS A 358 7.78 4.98 14.99
N ASN A 359 7.02 4.37 15.89
CA ASN A 359 7.41 4.21 17.29
C ASN A 359 8.69 3.37 17.43
N THR A 360 8.86 2.35 16.58
CA THR A 360 10.06 1.50 16.58
C THR A 360 11.29 2.30 16.18
N VAL A 361 11.21 3.06 15.08
CA VAL A 361 12.31 3.90 14.57
C VAL A 361 12.66 5.01 15.57
N GLU A 362 11.67 5.69 16.14
CA GLU A 362 11.89 6.70 17.19
C GLU A 362 12.52 6.09 18.46
N GLY A 363 12.12 4.87 18.83
CA GLY A 363 12.76 4.11 19.90
C GLY A 363 14.22 3.76 19.60
N TYR A 364 14.54 3.40 18.36
CA TYR A 364 15.92 3.11 17.94
C TYR A 364 16.80 4.36 18.00
N ASP A 365 16.26 5.54 17.67
CA ASP A 365 16.96 6.81 17.79
C ASP A 365 17.23 7.17 19.26
N GLN A 366 16.25 6.98 20.15
CA GLN A 366 16.43 7.16 21.60
C GLN A 366 17.49 6.22 22.18
N GLN A 367 17.54 4.98 21.67
CA GLN A 367 18.57 3.98 22.01
C GLN A 367 19.91 4.25 21.32
N ARG A 368 20.04 5.31 20.53
CA ARG A 368 21.22 5.66 19.72
C ARG A 368 21.66 4.57 18.74
N ARG A 369 20.74 3.68 18.34
CA ARG A 369 20.97 2.66 17.30
C ARG A 369 20.97 3.26 15.91
N ILE A 370 20.21 4.33 15.71
CA ILE A 370 20.16 5.13 14.48
C ILE A 370 20.26 6.62 14.82
N LYS A 371 20.35 7.47 13.79
CA LYS A 371 20.20 8.93 13.91
C LYS A 371 19.11 9.45 12.99
N ILE A 372 18.03 10.01 13.53
CA ILE A 372 16.99 10.65 12.74
C ILE A 372 17.35 12.12 12.49
N LYS A 373 17.20 12.57 11.25
CA LYS A 373 17.35 13.96 10.81
C LYS A 373 16.04 14.45 10.23
N TYR A 374 15.16 14.95 11.10
CA TYR A 374 13.96 15.66 10.68
C TYR A 374 14.30 16.99 10.00
N GLN A 375 13.36 17.46 9.18
CA GLN A 375 13.50 18.71 8.42
C GLN A 375 14.85 18.80 7.71
N SER A 376 15.30 17.69 7.14
CA SER A 376 16.53 17.62 6.37
C SER A 376 16.26 17.22 4.93
N VAL A 377 17.06 17.76 4.02
CA VAL A 377 16.99 17.49 2.58
C VAL A 377 18.40 17.17 2.09
N VAL A 378 18.56 16.08 1.36
CA VAL A 378 19.84 15.76 0.70
C VAL A 378 20.09 16.79 -0.41
N THR A 379 21.29 17.35 -0.47
CA THR A 379 21.68 18.30 -1.54
C THR A 379 22.72 17.74 -2.49
N GLU A 380 23.53 16.78 -2.04
CA GLU A 380 24.63 16.21 -2.83
C GLU A 380 25.10 14.87 -2.23
N PHE A 381 25.47 13.95 -3.12
CA PHE A 381 26.25 12.75 -2.80
C PHE A 381 27.66 12.86 -3.39
N ASP A 382 28.66 12.50 -2.60
CA ASP A 382 30.02 12.22 -3.06
C ASP A 382 30.30 10.72 -2.88
N ASP A 383 31.47 10.23 -3.31
CA ASP A 383 31.85 8.82 -3.17
C ASP A 383 31.81 8.33 -1.70
N ALA A 384 32.33 9.13 -0.77
CA ALA A 384 32.45 8.73 0.65
C ALA A 384 31.50 9.49 1.60
N THR A 385 30.79 10.50 1.11
CA THR A 385 29.99 11.38 1.96
C THR A 385 28.63 11.74 1.36
N VAL A 386 27.73 12.23 2.20
CA VAL A 386 26.47 12.86 1.79
C VAL A 386 26.31 14.20 2.50
N THR A 387 25.79 15.20 1.79
CA THR A 387 25.49 16.52 2.34
C THR A 387 23.99 16.67 2.53
N LEU A 388 23.58 17.03 3.75
CA LEU A 388 22.20 17.35 4.11
C LEU A 388 22.09 18.85 4.41
N GLN A 389 21.12 19.51 3.81
CA GLN A 389 20.63 20.80 4.28
C GLN A 389 19.67 20.57 5.45
N MET A 390 19.94 21.25 6.56
CA MET A 390 19.13 21.20 7.78
C MET A 390 18.08 22.32 7.80
N ALA A 391 17.16 22.27 8.76
CA ALA A 391 16.07 23.25 8.90
C ALA A 391 16.55 24.71 9.08
N ASP A 392 17.72 24.90 9.69
CA ASP A 392 18.36 26.21 9.88
C ASP A 392 19.11 26.70 8.63
N GLY A 393 19.02 25.97 7.52
CA GLY A 393 19.73 26.25 6.27
C GLY A 393 21.18 25.78 6.26
N SER A 394 21.73 25.29 7.39
CA SER A 394 23.10 24.79 7.45
C SER A 394 23.28 23.54 6.60
N LEU A 395 24.43 23.44 5.93
CA LEU A 395 24.84 22.24 5.20
C LEU A 395 25.73 21.40 6.10
N LYS A 396 25.35 20.14 6.32
CA LYS A 396 26.10 19.18 7.14
C LYS A 396 26.49 17.97 6.33
N LYS A 397 27.78 17.62 6.38
CA LYS A 397 28.34 16.48 5.67
C LYS A 397 28.46 15.28 6.62
N TYR A 398 28.10 14.10 6.14
CA TYR A 398 28.17 12.85 6.90
C TYR A 398 28.90 11.77 6.10
N PRO A 399 29.67 10.89 6.76
CA PRO A 399 30.19 9.67 6.13
C PRO A 399 29.04 8.84 5.57
N ASN A 400 29.21 8.34 4.35
CA ASN A 400 28.17 7.60 3.66
C ASN A 400 28.77 6.62 2.65
N GLU A 401 28.54 5.34 2.89
CA GLU A 401 29.01 4.24 2.05
C GLU A 401 27.88 3.61 1.22
N ALA A 402 26.63 3.77 1.65
CA ALA A 402 25.43 3.37 0.91
C ALA A 402 24.26 4.31 1.24
N ALA A 403 23.39 4.57 0.27
CA ALA A 403 22.22 5.41 0.45
C ALA A 403 20.98 4.77 -0.16
N PHE A 404 19.87 4.76 0.58
CA PHE A 404 18.60 4.23 0.13
C PHE A 404 17.56 5.34 -0.02
N VAL A 405 17.26 5.71 -1.26
CA VAL A 405 16.31 6.78 -1.61
C VAL A 405 14.92 6.18 -1.76
N LEU A 406 14.16 6.18 -0.66
CA LEU A 406 12.86 5.51 -0.51
C LEU A 406 11.73 6.54 -0.40
N ILE A 407 11.65 7.43 -1.40
CA ILE A 407 10.70 8.55 -1.48
C ILE A 407 9.45 8.26 -2.35
N GLY A 408 9.23 6.97 -2.64
CA GLY A 408 8.13 6.48 -3.48
C GLY A 408 8.47 6.44 -4.97
N SER A 409 7.51 6.00 -5.78
CA SER A 409 7.62 5.96 -7.25
C SER A 409 6.55 6.85 -7.87
N GLU A 410 6.77 7.24 -9.13
CA GLU A 410 5.73 7.86 -9.95
C GLU A 410 5.13 6.82 -10.90
N PRO A 411 3.79 6.70 -10.98
CA PRO A 411 3.17 5.93 -12.05
C PRO A 411 3.65 6.47 -13.41
N PRO A 412 3.84 5.60 -14.43
CA PRO A 412 4.42 5.98 -15.71
C PRO A 412 3.44 6.78 -16.60
N VAL A 413 2.73 7.79 -16.06
CA VAL A 413 1.66 8.55 -16.73
C VAL A 413 2.14 9.16 -18.05
N LYS A 414 3.34 9.73 -18.09
CA LYS A 414 3.91 10.31 -19.33
C LYS A 414 4.06 9.25 -20.43
N TRP A 415 4.55 8.07 -20.07
CA TRP A 415 4.71 6.97 -21.01
C TRP A 415 3.36 6.38 -21.42
N LEU A 416 2.43 6.21 -20.47
CA LEU A 416 1.06 5.76 -20.75
C LEU A 416 0.34 6.68 -21.74
N ARG A 417 0.45 8.00 -21.56
CA ARG A 417 -0.07 8.98 -22.53
C ARG A 417 0.60 8.84 -23.90
N LYS A 418 1.91 8.63 -23.94
CA LYS A 418 2.66 8.41 -25.20
C LYS A 418 2.14 7.17 -25.96
N VAL A 419 1.75 6.11 -25.25
CA VAL A 419 1.20 4.88 -25.88
C VAL A 419 -0.32 4.91 -26.09
N GLY A 420 -0.96 6.08 -25.93
CA GLY A 420 -2.39 6.28 -26.26
C GLY A 420 -3.37 6.16 -25.09
N VAL A 421 -2.90 6.02 -23.85
CA VAL A 421 -3.76 5.96 -22.67
C VAL A 421 -4.19 7.37 -22.23
N ASN A 422 -5.48 7.65 -22.35
CA ASN A 422 -6.09 8.87 -21.82
C ASN A 422 -6.25 8.79 -20.30
N PHE A 423 -6.32 9.96 -19.65
CA PHE A 423 -6.61 10.08 -18.23
C PHE A 423 -7.75 11.08 -18.03
N VAL A 424 -8.70 10.73 -17.18
CA VAL A 424 -9.92 11.48 -16.90
C VAL A 424 -10.08 11.70 -15.40
N GLN A 425 -10.86 12.72 -15.04
CA GLN A 425 -11.32 12.90 -13.67
C GLN A 425 -12.58 12.06 -13.46
N ARG A 426 -12.62 11.31 -12.37
CA ARG A 426 -13.80 10.56 -11.92
C ARG A 426 -14.19 10.97 -10.50
N PRO A 427 -15.47 10.86 -10.11
CA PRO A 427 -15.86 11.03 -8.72
C PRO A 427 -15.03 10.16 -7.79
N HIS A 428 -14.77 10.61 -6.56
CA HIS A 428 -14.01 9.82 -5.58
C HIS A 428 -14.60 8.44 -5.30
N SER A 429 -15.91 8.29 -5.46
CA SER A 429 -16.63 7.02 -5.29
C SER A 429 -16.55 6.08 -6.50
N TYR A 430 -15.95 6.51 -7.61
CA TYR A 430 -15.86 5.68 -8.81
C TYR A 430 -15.07 4.40 -8.55
N ALA A 431 -15.63 3.28 -9.00
CA ALA A 431 -15.06 1.95 -8.83
C ALA A 431 -15.29 1.14 -10.10
N LEU A 432 -14.28 0.35 -10.48
CA LEU A 432 -14.43 -0.65 -11.53
C LEU A 432 -14.99 -1.96 -10.95
N PRO A 433 -15.56 -2.85 -11.77
CA PRO A 433 -16.04 -4.15 -11.31
C PRO A 433 -14.98 -4.92 -10.51
N LYS A 434 -15.43 -5.77 -9.59
CA LYS A 434 -14.54 -6.71 -8.89
C LYS A 434 -13.86 -7.63 -9.90
N SER A 435 -12.59 -7.93 -9.65
CA SER A 435 -11.76 -8.65 -10.61
C SER A 435 -12.21 -10.11 -10.80
N ASP A 436 -12.70 -10.75 -9.74
CA ASP A 436 -13.23 -12.11 -9.77
C ASP A 436 -14.64 -12.19 -10.36
N ASP A 437 -15.49 -11.20 -10.13
CA ASP A 437 -16.78 -11.07 -10.82
C ASP A 437 -16.58 -10.96 -12.33
N LEU A 438 -15.59 -10.16 -12.77
CA LEU A 438 -15.27 -10.01 -14.18
C LEU A 438 -14.83 -11.33 -14.80
N VAL A 439 -13.90 -12.05 -14.15
CA VAL A 439 -13.49 -13.39 -14.60
C VAL A 439 -14.69 -14.32 -14.66
N SER A 440 -15.50 -14.37 -13.59
CA SER A 440 -16.67 -15.25 -13.48
C SER A 440 -17.69 -15.01 -14.61
N ARG A 441 -17.96 -13.75 -14.98
CA ARG A 441 -18.86 -13.41 -16.10
C ARG A 441 -18.33 -13.92 -17.44
N LEU A 442 -17.02 -13.86 -17.67
CA LEU A 442 -16.40 -14.23 -18.94
C LEU A 442 -16.25 -15.75 -19.11
N ILE A 443 -15.91 -16.47 -18.04
CA ILE A 443 -15.65 -17.93 -18.12
C ILE A 443 -16.84 -18.78 -17.67
N GLY A 444 -17.81 -18.20 -16.96
CA GLY A 444 -19.00 -18.87 -16.45
C GLY A 444 -18.67 -20.07 -15.57
N ASN A 445 -19.33 -21.20 -15.82
CA ASN A 445 -19.14 -22.46 -15.08
C ASN A 445 -17.74 -23.08 -15.21
N ARG A 446 -16.86 -22.54 -16.07
CA ARG A 446 -15.46 -22.95 -16.15
C ARG A 446 -14.61 -22.33 -15.02
N SER A 447 -15.19 -21.44 -14.22
CA SER A 447 -14.55 -20.85 -13.05
C SER A 447 -14.18 -21.95 -12.04
N ARG A 448 -12.88 -22.10 -11.82
CA ARG A 448 -12.30 -22.95 -10.78
C ARG A 448 -11.47 -22.06 -9.85
N ASP A 449 -11.39 -22.44 -8.58
CA ASP A 449 -10.48 -21.77 -7.66
C ASP A 449 -9.04 -21.96 -8.15
N CYS A 450 -8.23 -20.91 -7.97
CA CYS A 450 -6.85 -20.94 -8.42
C CYS A 450 -6.05 -22.07 -7.71
N PRO A 451 -5.22 -22.81 -8.45
CA PRO A 451 -4.29 -23.79 -7.89
C PRO A 451 -3.32 -23.16 -6.88
N GLU A 452 -2.99 -23.90 -5.81
CA GLU A 452 -2.01 -23.46 -4.80
C GLU A 452 -0.57 -23.87 -5.15
N THR A 453 -0.36 -24.83 -6.07
CA THR A 453 0.97 -25.34 -6.43
C THR A 453 1.28 -25.16 -7.91
N ALA A 454 2.58 -25.02 -8.22
CA ALA A 454 3.07 -24.92 -9.59
C ALA A 454 2.68 -26.13 -10.45
N ALA A 455 2.76 -27.35 -9.90
CA ALA A 455 2.41 -28.57 -10.62
C ALA A 455 0.92 -28.63 -11.00
N HIS A 456 0.01 -28.30 -10.08
CA HIS A 456 -1.42 -28.25 -10.36
C HIS A 456 -1.74 -27.14 -11.37
N ALA A 457 -1.14 -25.96 -11.20
CA ALA A 457 -1.30 -24.86 -12.14
C ALA A 457 -0.83 -25.21 -13.56
N ALA A 458 0.34 -25.83 -13.70
CA ALA A 458 0.86 -26.23 -15.00
C ALA A 458 -0.03 -27.27 -15.68
N ALA A 459 -0.55 -28.24 -14.92
CA ALA A 459 -1.45 -29.25 -15.47
C ALA A 459 -2.78 -28.63 -15.97
N LEU A 460 -3.35 -27.67 -15.25
CA LEU A 460 -4.53 -26.92 -15.72
C LEU A 460 -4.23 -26.14 -17.00
N VAL A 461 -3.12 -25.41 -17.03
CA VAL A 461 -2.67 -24.62 -18.20
C VAL A 461 -2.45 -25.52 -19.42
N GLN A 462 -1.93 -26.73 -19.22
CA GLN A 462 -1.65 -27.70 -20.30
C GLN A 462 -2.85 -28.59 -20.66
N GLY A 463 -4.02 -28.40 -20.03
CA GLY A 463 -5.21 -29.23 -20.26
C GLY A 463 -5.05 -30.70 -19.83
N ARG A 464 -4.12 -31.00 -18.91
CA ARG A 464 -3.91 -32.34 -18.35
C ARG A 464 -4.84 -32.57 -17.16
N GLU A 465 -5.36 -33.78 -17.02
CA GLU A 465 -6.03 -34.18 -15.78
C GLU A 465 -5.00 -34.26 -14.67
N VAL A 466 -5.24 -33.50 -13.60
CA VAL A 466 -4.47 -33.62 -12.37
C VAL A 466 -5.09 -34.80 -11.61
N PRO A 467 -4.30 -35.81 -11.19
CA PRO A 467 -4.81 -36.80 -10.26
C PRO A 467 -5.37 -36.03 -9.06
N ILE A 468 -6.65 -36.22 -8.75
CA ILE A 468 -7.19 -35.74 -7.49
C ILE A 468 -6.33 -36.44 -6.45
N GLU A 469 -5.40 -35.73 -5.81
CA GLU A 469 -4.81 -36.22 -4.59
C GLU A 469 -6.00 -36.43 -3.66
N SER A 470 -6.38 -37.70 -3.50
CA SER A 470 -7.35 -38.10 -2.51
C SER A 470 -6.85 -37.45 -1.24
N LYS A 471 -7.64 -36.53 -0.68
CA LYS A 471 -7.45 -36.07 0.69
C LYS A 471 -7.52 -37.33 1.55
N THR A 472 -6.40 -38.00 1.76
CA THR A 472 -6.29 -39.15 2.64
C THR A 472 -6.55 -38.61 4.03
N GLY A 473 -7.80 -38.73 4.48
CA GLY A 473 -8.20 -38.79 5.89
C GLY A 473 -7.71 -37.68 6.83
N GLY A 474 -7.31 -36.52 6.31
CA GLY A 474 -6.77 -35.42 7.12
C GLY A 474 -7.40 -34.12 6.68
N GLY A 475 -8.59 -33.81 7.20
CA GLY A 475 -9.21 -32.49 7.05
C GLY A 475 -8.30 -31.39 7.62
N ARG A 476 -7.38 -30.87 6.80
CA ARG A 476 -6.70 -29.62 7.09
C ARG A 476 -7.66 -28.49 6.77
N LYS A 477 -8.32 -28.02 7.83
CA LYS A 477 -9.06 -26.76 7.87
C LYS A 477 -8.17 -25.63 7.34
N SER A 478 -8.49 -25.09 6.18
CA SER A 478 -8.02 -23.77 5.79
C SER A 478 -8.46 -22.77 6.88
N GLY A 479 -7.56 -21.89 7.29
CA GLY A 479 -7.81 -20.89 8.33
C GLY A 479 -7.44 -21.25 9.79
N ARG A 480 -6.86 -22.42 10.09
CA ARG A 480 -6.60 -22.81 11.51
C ARG A 480 -5.27 -23.51 11.84
N LYS A 481 -4.25 -23.40 10.98
CA LYS A 481 -2.96 -24.05 11.24
C LYS A 481 -2.00 -23.23 12.10
N TRP A 482 -2.03 -21.90 12.02
CA TRP A 482 -1.25 -21.05 12.93
C TRP A 482 -1.77 -21.11 14.38
N LEU A 483 -3.03 -21.50 14.58
CA LEU A 483 -3.62 -21.72 15.91
C LEU A 483 -3.19 -23.04 16.60
N ARG A 484 -2.45 -23.93 15.92
CA ARG A 484 -2.01 -25.21 16.50
C ARG A 484 -0.54 -25.27 16.92
N SER A 485 0.34 -24.41 16.41
CA SER A 485 1.71 -24.33 16.95
C SER A 485 1.76 -23.56 18.27
N ALA A 486 0.80 -22.65 18.50
CA ALA A 486 0.67 -21.91 19.76
C ALA A 486 0.14 -22.77 20.92
N THR A 487 -0.44 -23.95 20.67
CA THR A 487 -0.99 -24.81 21.76
C THR A 487 0.00 -25.85 22.28
N SER A 488 1.12 -26.12 21.59
CA SER A 488 2.14 -27.06 22.06
C SER A 488 3.36 -26.42 22.72
N LEU A 489 3.44 -25.08 22.77
CA LEU A 489 4.50 -24.36 23.51
C LEU A 489 4.19 -24.23 25.02
N PHE A 490 2.99 -24.59 25.47
CA PHE A 490 2.61 -24.53 26.88
C PHE A 490 2.84 -25.85 27.61
N THR A 491 4.09 -26.28 27.73
CA THR A 491 4.50 -27.18 28.84
C THR A 491 5.85 -26.77 29.42
N THR A 492 5.87 -25.64 30.12
CA THR A 492 6.92 -25.35 31.11
C THR A 492 6.27 -24.99 32.44
N LYS A 493 6.39 -25.95 33.37
CA LYS A 493 6.32 -25.85 34.84
C LYS A 493 5.28 -24.89 35.45
N GLY A 494 4.18 -25.48 35.96
CA GLY A 494 3.61 -25.02 37.24
C GLY A 494 2.16 -24.49 37.24
N ARG A 495 1.21 -25.16 36.60
CA ARG A 495 -0.19 -25.39 37.09
C ARG A 495 -0.99 -26.06 35.97
N LYS A 496 -1.41 -27.30 36.19
CA LYS A 496 -2.32 -28.01 35.28
C LYS A 496 -3.70 -27.36 35.37
N LEU A 497 -4.18 -26.77 34.27
CA LEU A 497 -5.61 -26.56 34.05
C LEU A 497 -6.10 -27.80 33.29
N ASP A 498 -6.84 -28.66 33.99
CA ASP A 498 -7.21 -29.99 33.47
C ASP A 498 -8.25 -29.96 32.33
N LYS A 499 -8.75 -28.78 31.90
CA LYS A 499 -9.63 -28.63 30.72
C LYS A 499 -9.47 -27.28 30.01
N PRO A 500 -9.69 -27.21 28.68
CA PRO A 500 -9.70 -25.95 27.93
C PRO A 500 -10.85 -25.05 28.41
N MET A 501 -10.51 -23.82 28.80
CA MET A 501 -11.45 -22.83 29.34
C MET A 501 -12.09 -22.01 28.19
N PRO A 502 -13.42 -21.85 28.14
CA PRO A 502 -14.09 -20.98 27.17
C PRO A 502 -13.66 -19.51 27.31
N LEU A 503 -13.53 -18.78 26.20
CA LEU A 503 -13.10 -17.37 26.16
C LEU A 503 -13.91 -16.45 27.08
N GLY A 504 -15.18 -16.78 27.32
CA GLY A 504 -16.06 -16.04 28.23
C GLY A 504 -15.71 -16.18 29.71
N GLU A 505 -15.02 -17.25 30.13
CA GLU A 505 -14.52 -17.41 31.49
C GLU A 505 -13.21 -16.64 31.72
N PHE A 506 -12.35 -16.54 30.71
CA PHE A 506 -11.13 -15.71 30.78
C PHE A 506 -11.46 -14.22 30.91
N ALA A 507 -12.51 -13.75 30.25
CA ALA A 507 -12.98 -12.36 30.37
C ALA A 507 -13.59 -12.05 31.75
N ARG A 508 -14.04 -13.05 32.52
CA ARG A 508 -14.60 -12.85 33.88
C ARG A 508 -13.53 -12.66 34.95
N SER A 509 -12.31 -13.19 34.76
CA SER A 509 -11.23 -13.06 35.76
C SER A 509 -10.57 -11.69 35.76
N ASN A 510 -10.68 -10.92 34.67
CA ASN A 510 -10.20 -9.54 34.59
C ASN A 510 -11.39 -8.58 34.62
N ARG A 511 -11.64 -7.95 35.77
CA ARG A 511 -12.73 -6.98 35.97
C ARG A 511 -12.64 -5.81 34.99
N LEU A 512 -13.36 -5.89 33.87
CA LEU A 512 -13.74 -4.74 33.05
C LEU A 512 -15.26 -4.60 33.15
N HIS A 513 -15.70 -3.65 33.98
CA HIS A 513 -17.09 -3.26 34.13
C HIS A 513 -17.38 -2.04 33.27
N THR A 514 -18.35 -2.14 32.35
CA THR A 514 -19.31 -1.06 32.06
C THR A 514 -20.66 -1.62 31.60
N GLY A 515 -21.69 -1.29 32.37
CA GLY A 515 -23.14 -1.19 32.08
C GLY A 515 -23.80 -1.80 30.83
N THR A 516 -24.77 -2.67 31.12
CA THR A 516 -26.09 -2.83 30.46
C THR A 516 -26.18 -2.95 28.93
N GLY A 517 -26.04 -4.19 28.45
CA GLY A 517 -26.46 -4.68 27.13
C GLY A 517 -26.35 -6.21 27.12
N ARG A 518 -27.24 -6.93 26.43
CA ARG A 518 -27.43 -8.40 26.53
C ARG A 518 -26.12 -9.21 26.54
N ARG A 519 -26.01 -10.08 27.55
CA ARG A 519 -24.94 -11.08 27.75
C ARG A 519 -24.94 -12.07 26.57
N ASP A 520 -23.74 -12.40 26.09
CA ASP A 520 -23.38 -13.61 25.31
C ASP A 520 -22.80 -13.41 23.89
N GLN A 521 -22.61 -12.17 23.40
CA GLN A 521 -21.81 -11.95 22.20
C GLN A 521 -20.99 -10.67 22.30
N LEU A 522 -19.67 -10.80 22.39
CA LEU A 522 -18.77 -9.68 22.08
C LEU A 522 -19.12 -9.18 20.66
N PRO A 523 -19.28 -7.86 20.43
CA PRO A 523 -19.39 -7.31 19.08
C PRO A 523 -18.19 -7.74 18.22
N ALA A 524 -18.37 -7.85 16.90
CA ALA A 524 -17.28 -8.24 16.00
C ALA A 524 -16.03 -7.36 16.16
N SER A 525 -16.21 -6.06 16.43
CA SER A 525 -15.16 -5.09 16.73
C SER A 525 -14.37 -5.43 18.01
N GLU A 526 -15.04 -5.87 19.08
CA GLU A 526 -14.35 -6.30 20.31
C GLU A 526 -13.65 -7.65 20.14
N ARG A 527 -14.20 -8.56 19.32
CA ARG A 527 -13.52 -9.84 18.99
C ARG A 527 -12.22 -9.56 18.22
N THR A 528 -12.26 -8.67 17.23
CA THR A 528 -11.08 -8.26 16.47
C THR A 528 -10.05 -7.55 17.34
N ARG A 529 -10.49 -6.69 18.27
CA ARG A 529 -9.63 -6.04 19.26
C ARG A 529 -8.95 -7.04 20.21
N VAL A 530 -9.68 -8.03 20.71
CA VAL A 530 -9.13 -9.09 21.58
C VAL A 530 -8.17 -9.98 20.79
N LEU A 531 -8.49 -10.36 19.55
CA LEU A 531 -7.57 -11.11 18.68
C LEU A 531 -6.30 -10.33 18.37
N ARG A 532 -6.39 -9.00 18.24
CA ARG A 532 -5.24 -8.10 18.06
C ARG A 532 -4.36 -8.06 19.32
N MET A 533 -4.95 -7.89 20.50
CA MET A 533 -4.20 -7.93 21.76
C MET A 533 -3.49 -9.28 21.97
N LEU A 534 -4.14 -10.39 21.60
CA LEU A 534 -3.54 -11.72 21.67
C LEU A 534 -2.42 -11.94 20.64
N ARG A 535 -2.53 -11.33 19.44
CA ARG A 535 -1.48 -11.33 18.42
C ARG A 535 -0.28 -10.49 18.86
N ASP A 536 -0.52 -9.31 19.41
CA ASP A 536 0.52 -8.39 19.86
C ASP A 536 1.26 -8.95 21.09
N GLU A 537 0.56 -9.60 22.02
CA GLU A 537 1.19 -10.29 23.17
C GLU A 537 1.93 -11.57 22.76
N GLY A 538 1.40 -12.32 21.79
CA GLY A 538 2.10 -13.47 21.21
C GLY A 538 3.39 -13.08 20.47
N ALA A 539 3.41 -11.93 19.81
CA ALA A 539 4.61 -11.37 19.20
C ALA A 539 5.60 -10.86 20.26
N ARG A 540 5.11 -10.23 21.34
CA ARG A 540 5.94 -9.77 22.47
C ARG A 540 6.66 -10.93 23.17
N LEU A 541 5.97 -12.05 23.37
CA LEU A 541 6.54 -13.26 23.98
C LEU A 541 7.56 -13.95 23.06
N ALA A 542 7.36 -13.91 21.74
CA ALA A 542 8.33 -14.42 20.77
C ALA A 542 9.61 -13.55 20.72
N ASP A 543 9.48 -12.22 20.86
CA ASP A 543 10.62 -11.30 20.98
C ASP A 543 11.37 -11.49 22.32
N GLU A 544 10.66 -11.81 23.41
CA GLU A 544 11.26 -12.17 24.70
C GLU A 544 12.00 -13.52 24.65
N GLU A 545 11.49 -14.55 23.97
CA GLU A 545 12.21 -15.82 23.77
C GLU A 545 13.46 -15.65 22.87
N SER A 546 13.37 -14.80 21.85
CA SER A 546 14.50 -14.48 20.94
C SER A 546 15.63 -13.71 21.63
N SER A 547 15.31 -12.97 22.71
CA SER A 547 16.29 -12.22 23.51
C SER A 547 16.89 -13.05 24.65
N VAL A 548 16.27 -14.17 25.03
CA VAL A 548 16.83 -15.11 26.02
C VAL A 548 17.97 -15.95 25.43
N GLU A 549 17.93 -16.30 24.14
CA GLU A 549 19.05 -17.02 23.48
C GLU A 549 20.31 -16.15 23.23
N LEU A 550 20.17 -14.82 23.26
CA LEU A 550 21.32 -13.89 23.18
C LEU A 550 22.01 -13.67 24.53
N SER A 551 21.43 -14.14 25.64
CA SER A 551 21.98 -13.90 27.00
C SER A 551 23.20 -14.77 27.37
N THR A 552 23.57 -15.75 26.54
CA THR A 552 24.75 -16.61 26.77
C THR A 552 26.02 -16.14 26.06
N PHE A 553 26.01 -15.02 25.33
CA PHE A 553 27.21 -14.47 24.71
C PHE A 553 27.75 -13.29 25.52
N ARG A 554 28.81 -13.53 26.32
CA ARG A 554 29.59 -12.45 26.93
C ARG A 554 30.48 -11.81 25.85
N PRO A 555 30.32 -10.51 25.53
CA PRO A 555 31.28 -9.81 24.69
C PRO A 555 32.57 -9.53 25.49
N PRO A 556 33.75 -9.50 24.86
CA PRO A 556 34.97 -9.04 25.51
C PRO A 556 34.82 -7.57 25.90
N THR A 557 35.12 -7.27 27.17
CA THR A 557 35.08 -5.93 27.74
C THR A 557 36.15 -5.04 27.10
N GLY A 558 35.76 -4.26 26.11
CA GLY A 558 36.50 -3.10 25.61
C GLY A 558 35.52 -1.94 25.47
N GLN A 559 35.52 -1.02 26.44
CA GLN A 559 34.80 0.25 26.33
C GLN A 559 35.39 1.04 25.16
N VAL A 560 34.60 1.27 24.11
CA VAL A 560 34.93 2.27 23.08
C VAL A 560 34.20 3.54 23.47
N GLU A 561 34.95 4.51 23.98
CA GLU A 561 34.48 5.86 24.27
C GLU A 561 34.12 6.58 22.97
N TRP A 562 32.96 7.25 22.98
CA TRP A 562 32.61 8.23 21.97
C TRP A 562 33.33 9.53 22.33
N ALA A 563 34.40 9.86 21.60
CA ALA A 563 35.05 11.16 21.74
C ALA A 563 34.13 12.24 21.13
N ASP A 564 33.55 13.05 22.00
CA ASP A 564 33.07 14.39 21.66
C ASP A 564 34.29 15.29 21.46
N ASP A 565 34.72 15.52 20.23
CA ASP A 565 35.64 16.62 19.94
C ASP A 565 35.12 17.48 18.78
N ALA A 566 34.53 18.60 19.19
CA ALA A 566 34.45 19.80 18.40
C ALA A 566 35.71 20.63 18.65
N ARG A 567 36.58 20.75 17.63
CA ARG A 567 37.41 21.94 17.28
C ARG A 567 38.50 21.53 16.27
N GLN A 568 38.69 22.37 15.24
CA GLN A 568 39.78 22.36 14.24
C GLN A 568 39.71 21.14 13.28
N TYR A 569 39.42 21.26 11.99
CA TYR A 569 39.74 22.27 10.97
C TYR A 569 38.61 22.36 9.94
#